data_AF-A0A973P6U1-F1
#
_entry.id   AF-A0A973P6U1-F1
#
_cell.length_a   1.000
_cell.length_b   1.000
_cell.length_c   1.000
_cell.angle_alpha   90.00
_cell.angle_beta   90.00
_cell.angle_gamma   90.00
#
_symmetry.space_group_name_H-M   'P 1'
#
loop_
_entity.id
_entity.type
_entity.pdbx_description
1 polymer ?
#
loop_
_entity_poly.entity_id
_entity_poly.type
_entity_poly.pdbx_seq_one_letter_code
_entity_poly.pdbx_strand_id
1 'polypeptide(L)'
;MSGWRGGTVPHAYAAGYAMQLVVFTNDAPTQVATKYGPACGRPYPLSSRFLSDMTTLAQTFAGQASGPPLYVSMFAEFQTYPCVRGGWSADPTTTAYYEALMDQYQAAEAIFHRYAPNAKVALCWGGWQARSDEPGKGGGRSMFPHLAAVLKTSDFESFQAMQSDTNVNDIRDMTRILGQYGPVLLAYYKPDNRSQATFDADIHTVFTPDYLRGVVADGLFGFAFMDNANLTAEPATAAFLNHTATEFGRTAR
;
A
#
# COMPACT_ATOMS: atom_id res chain seq x y z
N MET A 1 -13.94 10.08 15.13
CA MET A 1 -12.47 10.28 15.15
C MET A 1 -11.90 10.75 16.49
N SER A 2 -12.70 11.21 17.48
CA SER A 2 -12.17 11.81 18.72
C SER A 2 -11.38 10.86 19.63
N GLY A 3 -11.76 9.57 19.70
CA GLY A 3 -11.07 8.59 20.56
C GLY A 3 -9.66 8.21 20.10
N TRP A 4 -9.34 8.38 18.81
CA TRP A 4 -8.03 7.98 18.28
C TRP A 4 -6.95 9.00 18.65
N ARG A 5 -7.20 10.29 18.37
CA ARG A 5 -6.23 11.38 18.58
C ARG A 5 -5.80 11.56 20.04
N GLY A 6 -6.74 11.40 20.98
CA GLY A 6 -6.48 11.55 22.42
C GLY A 6 -6.26 10.21 23.16
N GLY A 7 -6.34 9.08 22.45
CA GLY A 7 -6.36 7.75 23.05
C GLY A 7 -5.46 6.81 22.30
N THR A 8 -6.01 5.98 21.41
CA THR A 8 -5.30 4.86 20.78
C THR A 8 -3.97 5.24 20.13
N VAL A 9 -3.91 6.35 19.39
CA VAL A 9 -2.71 6.76 18.65
C VAL A 9 -1.54 7.12 19.58
N PRO A 10 -1.69 8.05 20.54
CA PRO A 10 -0.63 8.32 21.52
C PRO A 10 -0.19 7.08 22.32
N HIS A 11 -1.13 6.21 22.72
CA HIS A 11 -0.79 5.00 23.47
C HIS A 11 0.03 4.01 22.63
N ALA A 12 -0.29 3.86 21.34
CA ALA A 12 0.47 3.00 20.44
C ALA A 12 1.92 3.49 20.28
N TYR A 13 2.12 4.78 20.04
CA TYR A 13 3.47 5.35 19.96
C TYR A 13 4.23 5.29 21.29
N ALA A 14 3.56 5.52 22.42
CA ALA A 14 4.17 5.42 23.74
C ALA A 14 4.66 3.98 24.04
N ALA A 15 3.97 2.97 23.49
CA ALA A 15 4.39 1.58 23.54
C ALA A 15 5.47 1.21 22.50
N GLY A 16 5.90 2.16 21.66
CA GLY A 16 6.95 1.96 20.66
C GLY A 16 6.46 1.36 19.33
N TYR A 17 5.14 1.27 19.11
CA TYR A 17 4.60 0.72 17.86
C TYR A 17 4.70 1.72 16.71
N ALA A 18 5.19 1.25 15.57
CA ALA A 18 4.90 1.87 14.29
C ALA A 18 3.41 1.69 13.96
N MET A 19 2.85 2.61 13.18
CA MET A 19 1.48 2.50 12.70
C MET A 19 1.43 2.54 11.17
N GLN A 20 0.40 1.93 10.62
CA GLN A 20 0.08 2.03 9.22
C GLN A 20 -1.31 2.66 9.03
N LEU A 21 -1.41 3.61 8.12
CA LEU A 21 -2.66 4.20 7.65
C LEU A 21 -2.83 3.86 6.16
N VAL A 22 -3.91 3.15 5.84
CA VAL A 22 -4.30 2.85 4.47
C VAL A 22 -5.40 3.83 4.05
N VAL A 23 -5.18 4.56 2.95
CA VAL A 23 -6.15 5.51 2.40
C VAL A 23 -6.80 4.91 1.16
N PHE A 24 -8.12 4.76 1.20
CA PHE A 24 -8.92 4.16 0.13
C PHE A 24 -10.25 4.90 -0.05
N THR A 25 -10.81 4.84 -1.25
CA THR A 25 -12.19 5.26 -1.53
C THR A 25 -12.93 4.19 -2.34
N ASN A 26 -14.19 3.92 -1.98
CA ASN A 26 -15.07 3.03 -2.73
C ASN A 26 -16.00 3.78 -3.72
N ASP A 27 -15.70 5.04 -4.03
CA ASP A 27 -16.52 5.82 -4.96
C ASP A 27 -16.60 5.15 -6.33
N ALA A 28 -17.76 5.24 -6.97
CA ALA A 28 -17.91 4.83 -8.35
C ALA A 28 -17.07 5.75 -9.27
N PRO A 29 -16.31 5.20 -10.23
CA PRO A 29 -15.66 6.00 -11.27
C PRO A 29 -16.68 6.81 -12.08
N THR A 30 -16.34 8.05 -12.40
CA THR A 30 -17.17 8.95 -13.21
C THR A 30 -16.29 9.89 -14.04
N GLN A 31 -16.91 10.64 -14.94
CA GLN A 31 -16.24 11.70 -15.69
C GLN A 31 -15.86 12.85 -14.74
N VAL A 32 -14.61 13.29 -14.84
CA VAL A 32 -14.04 14.36 -14.03
C VAL A 32 -13.21 15.28 -14.92
N ALA A 33 -13.30 16.59 -14.67
CA ALA A 33 -12.46 17.56 -15.36
C ALA A 33 -11.14 17.72 -14.59
N THR A 34 -10.02 17.69 -15.30
CA THR A 34 -8.68 17.86 -14.73
C THR A 34 -7.92 18.92 -15.51
N LYS A 35 -6.77 19.37 -14.97
CA LYS A 35 -5.87 20.27 -15.71
C LYS A 35 -5.23 19.61 -16.94
N TYR A 36 -5.28 18.28 -17.02
CA TYR A 36 -4.79 17.47 -18.15
C TYR A 36 -5.89 17.17 -19.19
N GLY A 37 -7.10 17.73 -19.01
CA GLY A 37 -8.26 17.52 -19.86
C GLY A 37 -9.34 16.64 -19.22
N PRO A 38 -10.34 16.20 -20.00
CA PRO A 38 -11.36 15.26 -19.55
C PRO A 38 -10.73 13.94 -19.10
N ALA A 39 -11.13 13.46 -17.93
CA ALA A 39 -10.64 12.23 -17.35
C ALA A 39 -11.80 11.38 -16.83
N CYS A 40 -11.55 10.09 -16.59
CA CYS A 40 -12.57 9.18 -16.05
C CYS A 40 -11.99 8.32 -14.92
N GLY A 41 -12.50 8.48 -13.71
CA GLY A 41 -12.07 7.73 -12.54
C GLY A 41 -12.78 8.15 -11.26
N ARG A 42 -12.29 7.69 -10.11
CA ARG A 42 -12.89 8.00 -8.80
C ARG A 42 -12.77 9.51 -8.52
N PRO A 43 -13.87 10.22 -8.23
CA PRO A 43 -13.84 11.68 -8.15
C PRO A 43 -13.22 12.21 -6.85
N TYR A 44 -13.41 11.51 -5.71
CA TYR A 44 -12.96 12.02 -4.41
C TYR A 44 -11.47 12.33 -4.33
N PRO A 45 -10.54 11.46 -4.78
CA PRO A 45 -9.10 11.75 -4.75
C PRO A 45 -8.69 13.01 -5.50
N LEU A 46 -9.46 13.42 -6.52
CA LEU A 46 -9.19 14.63 -7.30
C LEU A 46 -9.92 15.87 -6.76
N SER A 47 -10.74 15.71 -5.72
CA SER A 47 -11.52 16.81 -5.14
C SER A 47 -10.67 17.68 -4.21
N SER A 48 -11.04 18.95 -4.05
CA SER A 48 -10.41 19.84 -3.07
C SER A 48 -10.56 19.36 -1.61
N ARG A 49 -11.61 18.58 -1.34
CA ARG A 49 -11.85 18.00 -0.02
C ARG A 49 -10.79 16.99 0.37
N PHE A 50 -10.24 16.24 -0.59
CA PHE A 50 -9.25 15.20 -0.34
C PHE A 50 -8.05 15.71 0.47
N LEU A 51 -7.43 16.81 0.05
CA LEU A 51 -6.26 17.38 0.74
C LEU A 51 -6.58 17.91 2.15
N SER A 52 -7.78 18.44 2.36
CA SER A 52 -8.25 18.82 3.70
C SER A 52 -8.42 17.60 4.61
N ASP A 53 -8.96 16.51 4.08
CA ASP A 53 -9.10 15.26 4.81
C ASP A 53 -7.70 14.65 5.10
N MET A 54 -6.75 14.72 4.17
CA MET A 54 -5.36 14.29 4.40
C MET A 54 -4.67 15.11 5.49
N THR A 55 -4.94 16.42 5.56
CA THR A 55 -4.44 17.27 6.67
C THR A 55 -5.01 16.80 8.00
N THR A 56 -6.31 16.47 8.04
CA THR A 56 -6.97 15.97 9.26
C THR A 56 -6.39 14.62 9.69
N LEU A 57 -6.15 13.70 8.74
CA LEU A 57 -5.51 12.42 9.01
C LEU A 57 -4.08 12.61 9.51
N ALA A 58 -3.26 13.40 8.85
CA ALA A 58 -1.89 13.68 9.27
C ALA A 58 -1.84 14.21 10.71
N GLN A 59 -2.66 15.21 11.04
CA GLN A 59 -2.73 15.77 12.41
C GLN A 59 -3.29 14.79 13.46
N THR A 60 -4.12 13.84 13.05
CA THR A 60 -4.72 12.85 13.94
C THR A 60 -3.74 11.74 14.28
N PHE A 61 -2.93 11.33 13.32
CA PHE A 61 -2.01 10.18 13.42
C PHE A 61 -0.55 10.56 13.64
N ALA A 62 -0.23 11.86 13.69
CA ALA A 62 1.12 12.35 13.93
C ALA A 62 1.72 11.79 15.24
N GLY A 63 2.95 11.31 15.13
CA GLY A 63 3.84 11.03 16.26
C GLY A 63 4.94 12.08 16.37
N GLN A 64 5.82 11.89 17.34
CA GLN A 64 7.04 12.70 17.46
C GLN A 64 7.99 12.38 16.29
N ALA A 65 8.71 13.37 15.76
CA ALA A 65 9.59 13.21 14.60
C ALA A 65 10.64 12.09 14.75
N SER A 66 11.17 11.90 15.97
CA SER A 66 12.13 10.83 16.30
C SER A 66 11.47 9.55 16.85
N GLY A 67 10.14 9.48 16.82
CA GLY A 67 9.37 8.34 17.30
C GLY A 67 9.19 7.25 16.24
N PRO A 68 8.42 6.20 16.57
CA PRO A 68 8.07 5.17 15.59
C PRO A 68 7.36 5.77 14.36
N PRO A 69 7.56 5.20 13.16
CA PRO A 69 7.03 5.76 11.93
C PRO A 69 5.51 5.59 11.80
N LEU A 70 4.89 6.54 11.09
CA LEU A 70 3.57 6.38 10.47
C LEU A 70 3.74 6.03 9.00
N TYR A 71 3.51 4.78 8.61
CA TYR A 71 3.50 4.37 7.21
C TYR A 71 2.13 4.67 6.59
N VAL A 72 2.09 5.49 5.54
CA VAL A 72 0.87 5.86 4.83
C VAL A 72 0.86 5.20 3.46
N SER A 73 -0.01 4.21 3.28
CA SER A 73 -0.26 3.57 1.98
C SER A 73 -1.41 4.32 1.29
N MET A 74 -1.06 5.21 0.37
CA MET A 74 -1.98 6.12 -0.30
C MET A 74 -2.64 5.45 -1.51
N PHE A 75 -3.95 5.67 -1.66
CA PHE A 75 -4.75 5.14 -2.77
C PHE A 75 -4.65 3.63 -2.90
N ALA A 76 -5.14 2.91 -1.89
CA ALA A 76 -5.11 1.46 -1.89
C ALA A 76 -5.70 0.89 -3.18
N GLU A 77 -4.86 0.17 -3.93
CA GLU A 77 -5.16 -0.39 -5.25
C GLU A 77 -5.50 0.66 -6.33
N PHE A 78 -4.69 1.73 -6.39
CA PHE A 78 -4.96 2.89 -7.25
C PHE A 78 -5.17 2.54 -8.73
N GLN A 79 -4.64 1.41 -9.22
CA GLN A 79 -4.80 0.97 -10.61
C GLN A 79 -6.26 0.60 -10.97
N THR A 80 -7.13 0.51 -9.96
CA THR A 80 -8.58 0.29 -10.13
C THR A 80 -9.39 1.58 -10.15
N TYR A 81 -8.75 2.73 -9.95
CA TYR A 81 -9.44 4.01 -9.77
C TYR A 81 -9.92 4.65 -11.08
N PRO A 82 -9.20 4.56 -12.22
CA PRO A 82 -9.74 5.01 -13.48
C PRO A 82 -10.89 4.11 -13.96
N CYS A 83 -11.67 4.61 -14.92
CA CYS A 83 -12.75 3.85 -15.54
C CYS A 83 -12.23 2.63 -16.31
N VAL A 84 -11.07 2.74 -16.97
CA VAL A 84 -10.34 1.61 -17.53
C VAL A 84 -9.19 1.24 -16.61
N ARG A 85 -9.24 0.03 -16.05
CA ARG A 85 -8.33 -0.42 -14.98
C ARG A 85 -7.04 -1.02 -15.52
N GLY A 86 -5.98 -0.94 -14.73
CA GLY A 86 -4.76 -1.75 -14.90
C GLY A 86 -3.81 -1.37 -16.03
N GLY A 87 -4.07 -0.29 -16.76
CA GLY A 87 -3.16 0.25 -17.77
C GLY A 87 -3.06 1.76 -17.72
N TRP A 88 -1.84 2.31 -17.80
CA TRP A 88 -1.57 3.74 -17.77
C TRP A 88 -2.21 4.49 -18.95
N SER A 89 -2.02 3.96 -20.16
CA SER A 89 -2.41 4.61 -21.42
C SER A 89 -3.45 3.82 -22.18
N ALA A 90 -4.44 3.26 -21.47
CA ALA A 90 -5.54 2.54 -22.11
C ALA A 90 -6.37 3.44 -23.04
N ASP A 91 -6.54 4.71 -22.65
CA ASP A 91 -7.10 5.79 -23.46
C ASP A 91 -6.62 7.15 -22.89
N PRO A 92 -6.83 8.27 -23.60
CA PRO A 92 -6.41 9.59 -23.12
C PRO A 92 -7.05 10.03 -21.79
N THR A 93 -8.28 9.59 -21.50
CA THR A 93 -8.99 9.96 -20.27
C THR A 93 -8.42 9.24 -19.04
N THR A 94 -7.89 8.04 -19.24
CA THR A 94 -7.19 7.24 -18.23
C THR A 94 -5.84 7.86 -17.91
N THR A 95 -5.06 8.26 -18.93
CA THR A 95 -3.80 8.98 -18.72
C THR A 95 -4.01 10.27 -17.95
N ALA A 96 -4.97 11.11 -18.38
CA ALA A 96 -5.29 12.38 -17.70
C ALA A 96 -5.73 12.17 -16.24
N TYR A 97 -6.43 11.07 -15.95
CA TYR A 97 -6.81 10.72 -14.59
C TYR A 97 -5.58 10.39 -13.73
N TYR A 98 -4.67 9.54 -14.23
CA TYR A 98 -3.47 9.19 -13.46
C TYR A 98 -2.56 10.38 -13.23
N GLU A 99 -2.35 11.24 -14.24
CA GLU A 99 -1.56 12.46 -14.07
C GLU A 99 -2.16 13.36 -12.98
N ALA A 100 -3.49 13.55 -12.97
CA ALA A 100 -4.17 14.30 -11.91
C ALA A 100 -4.09 13.62 -10.54
N LEU A 101 -4.16 12.28 -10.49
CA LEU A 101 -4.04 11.53 -9.25
C LEU A 101 -2.63 11.63 -8.66
N MET A 102 -1.59 11.67 -9.50
CA MET A 102 -0.21 11.80 -9.06
C MET A 102 0.10 13.20 -8.52
N ASP A 103 -0.51 14.25 -9.07
CA ASP A 103 -0.45 15.58 -8.45
C ASP A 103 -1.02 15.55 -7.02
N GLN A 104 -2.17 14.89 -6.84
CA GLN A 104 -2.84 14.77 -5.55
C GLN A 104 -2.03 13.91 -4.58
N TYR A 105 -1.38 12.86 -5.07
CA TYR A 105 -0.45 12.06 -4.28
C TYR A 105 0.69 12.92 -3.71
N GLN A 106 1.40 13.66 -4.56
CA GLN A 106 2.52 14.50 -4.14
C GLN A 106 2.07 15.63 -3.19
N ALA A 107 0.90 16.21 -3.44
CA ALA A 107 0.32 17.19 -2.52
C ALA A 107 -0.03 16.58 -1.15
N ALA A 108 -0.59 15.37 -1.12
CA ALA A 108 -0.88 14.65 0.11
C ALA A 108 0.40 14.25 0.86
N GLU A 109 1.42 13.77 0.16
CA GLU A 109 2.74 13.47 0.71
C GLU A 109 3.33 14.69 1.44
N ALA A 110 3.35 15.85 0.78
CA ALA A 110 3.82 17.09 1.39
C ALA A 110 3.01 17.51 2.63
N ILE A 111 1.70 17.24 2.66
CA ILE A 111 0.84 17.47 3.83
C ILE A 111 1.25 16.56 4.98
N PHE A 112 1.47 15.26 4.73
CA PHE A 112 1.90 14.33 5.77
C PHE A 112 3.27 14.70 6.31
N HIS A 113 4.26 15.01 5.47
CA HIS A 113 5.57 15.46 5.95
C HIS A 113 5.49 16.75 6.77
N ARG A 114 4.57 17.65 6.45
CA ARG A 114 4.38 18.90 7.19
C ARG A 114 3.72 18.71 8.56
N TYR A 115 2.69 17.87 8.65
CA TYR A 115 1.83 17.78 9.84
C TYR A 115 2.07 16.52 10.68
N ALA A 116 2.76 15.51 10.14
CA ALA A 116 3.16 14.29 10.81
C ALA A 116 4.63 14.02 10.47
N PRO A 117 5.60 14.64 11.17
CA PRO A 117 7.02 14.58 10.80
C PRO A 117 7.64 13.19 10.93
N ASN A 118 6.96 12.23 11.57
CA ASN A 118 7.32 10.81 11.61
C ASN A 118 6.68 9.99 10.48
N ALA A 119 5.92 10.61 9.59
CA ALA A 119 5.25 9.93 8.50
C ALA A 119 6.21 9.55 7.38
N LYS A 120 5.89 8.43 6.76
CA LYS A 120 6.47 7.90 5.54
C LYS A 120 5.29 7.63 4.60
N VAL A 121 5.35 8.09 3.36
CA VAL A 121 4.23 7.99 2.41
C VAL A 121 4.64 7.20 1.17
N ALA A 122 3.75 6.31 0.73
CA ALA A 122 3.91 5.49 -0.47
C ALA A 122 2.61 5.43 -1.27
N LEU A 123 2.72 5.27 -2.58
CA LEU A 123 1.61 4.83 -3.43
C LEU A 123 1.32 3.34 -3.15
N CYS A 124 0.05 2.95 -3.14
CA CYS A 124 -0.37 1.58 -2.80
C CYS A 124 -0.90 0.81 -4.01
N TRP A 125 -0.10 -0.13 -4.49
CA TRP A 125 -0.39 -0.95 -5.66
C TRP A 125 -1.29 -2.16 -5.33
N GLY A 126 -2.15 -2.57 -6.25
CA GLY A 126 -2.68 -3.94 -6.30
C GLY A 126 -1.58 -4.92 -6.72
N GLY A 127 -1.35 -5.97 -5.93
CA GLY A 127 -0.27 -6.92 -6.18
C GLY A 127 -0.44 -7.75 -7.45
N TRP A 128 -1.67 -7.87 -7.95
CA TRP A 128 -1.96 -8.51 -9.22
C TRP A 128 -1.34 -7.78 -10.42
N GLN A 129 -0.91 -6.52 -10.28
CA GLN A 129 -0.33 -5.74 -11.36
C GLN A 129 0.93 -6.39 -11.96
N ALA A 130 1.70 -7.15 -11.16
CA ALA A 130 2.91 -7.82 -11.63
C ALA A 130 2.64 -9.11 -12.44
N ARG A 131 1.42 -9.66 -12.41
CA ARG A 131 1.09 -10.99 -12.96
C ARG A 131 1.23 -11.07 -14.48
N SER A 132 0.93 -9.99 -15.17
CA SER A 132 0.91 -9.92 -16.62
C SER A 132 1.70 -8.71 -17.10
N ASP A 133 1.83 -8.60 -18.41
CA ASP A 133 2.39 -7.42 -19.02
C ASP A 133 1.62 -7.10 -20.30
N GLU A 134 1.23 -5.84 -20.46
CA GLU A 134 0.51 -5.34 -21.63
C GLU A 134 1.17 -4.03 -22.11
N PRO A 135 2.35 -4.11 -22.76
CA PRO A 135 3.13 -2.93 -23.11
C PRO A 135 2.39 -1.91 -23.97
N GLY A 136 1.51 -2.38 -24.87
CA GLY A 136 0.77 -1.52 -25.80
C GLY A 136 -0.16 -0.50 -25.11
N LYS A 137 -0.55 -0.73 -23.85
CA LYS A 137 -1.36 0.21 -23.06
C LYS A 137 -0.70 0.62 -21.73
N GLY A 138 0.60 0.33 -21.56
CA GLY A 138 1.29 0.51 -20.29
C GLY A 138 0.61 -0.24 -19.15
N GLY A 139 0.16 -1.47 -19.41
CA GLY A 139 -0.51 -2.33 -18.41
C GLY A 139 0.39 -3.42 -17.87
N GLY A 140 -0.03 -4.03 -16.76
CA GLY A 140 0.79 -5.01 -16.04
C GLY A 140 2.13 -4.43 -15.59
N ARG A 141 3.22 -5.18 -15.80
CA ARG A 141 4.61 -4.76 -15.51
C ARG A 141 5.06 -3.52 -16.28
N SER A 142 4.48 -3.22 -17.45
CA SER A 142 4.78 -2.01 -18.20
C SER A 142 4.19 -0.73 -17.60
N MET A 143 3.36 -0.83 -16.55
CA MET A 143 2.81 0.35 -15.87
C MET A 143 3.84 1.05 -14.97
N PHE A 144 4.75 0.31 -14.33
CA PHE A 144 5.68 0.87 -13.33
C PHE A 144 6.61 1.96 -13.91
N PRO A 145 7.20 1.82 -15.12
CA PRO A 145 8.05 2.86 -15.70
C PRO A 145 7.34 4.22 -15.89
N HIS A 146 6.03 4.23 -16.15
CA HIS A 146 5.27 5.48 -16.27
C HIS A 146 5.17 6.25 -14.95
N LEU A 147 5.29 5.54 -13.83
CA LEU A 147 5.21 6.08 -12.48
C LEU A 147 6.57 6.20 -11.80
N ALA A 148 7.66 5.85 -12.50
CA ALA A 148 9.00 5.79 -11.93
C ALA A 148 9.45 7.08 -11.22
N ALA A 149 9.01 8.25 -11.70
CA ALA A 149 9.32 9.52 -11.05
C ALA A 149 8.68 9.62 -9.65
N VAL A 150 7.40 9.24 -9.52
CA VAL A 150 6.66 9.25 -8.26
C VAL A 150 7.18 8.17 -7.31
N LEU A 151 7.48 6.99 -7.83
CA LEU A 151 8.04 5.89 -7.04
C LEU A 151 9.38 6.31 -6.41
N LYS A 152 10.31 6.85 -7.21
CA LYS A 152 11.62 7.32 -6.71
C LYS A 152 11.56 8.45 -5.67
N THR A 153 10.47 9.20 -5.61
CA THR A 153 10.31 10.27 -4.60
C THR A 153 9.52 9.83 -3.39
N SER A 154 8.85 8.68 -3.44
CA SER A 154 8.11 8.13 -2.30
C SER A 154 9.08 7.70 -1.19
N ASP A 155 8.65 7.80 0.06
CA ASP A 155 9.48 7.40 1.20
C ASP A 155 9.75 5.88 1.24
N PHE A 156 8.81 5.12 0.70
CA PHE A 156 8.83 3.67 0.57
C PHE A 156 7.83 3.29 -0.53
N GLU A 157 7.75 2.00 -0.84
CA GLU A 157 6.80 1.45 -1.79
C GLU A 157 5.80 0.53 -1.09
N SER A 158 4.57 0.47 -1.57
CA SER A 158 3.56 -0.36 -0.91
C SER A 158 2.61 -1.05 -1.86
N PHE A 159 2.14 -2.23 -1.47
CA PHE A 159 1.16 -2.97 -2.27
C PHE A 159 0.26 -3.86 -1.40
N GLN A 160 -0.89 -4.27 -1.92
CA GLN A 160 -1.77 -5.27 -1.32
C GLN A 160 -1.64 -6.62 -2.04
N ALA A 161 -1.81 -7.73 -1.33
CA ALA A 161 -1.87 -9.07 -1.91
C ALA A 161 -3.15 -9.76 -1.43
N MET A 162 -4.14 -9.82 -2.31
CA MET A 162 -5.49 -10.27 -1.92
C MET A 162 -6.10 -11.32 -2.83
N GLN A 163 -5.33 -11.91 -3.71
CA GLN A 163 -5.87 -12.87 -4.64
C GLN A 163 -6.10 -14.22 -3.94
N SER A 164 -6.65 -15.21 -4.63
CA SER A 164 -6.92 -16.52 -4.01
C SER A 164 -6.00 -17.63 -4.49
N ASP A 165 -5.13 -17.34 -5.47
CA ASP A 165 -4.41 -18.34 -6.27
C ASP A 165 -2.90 -18.09 -6.39
N THR A 166 -2.43 -16.84 -6.41
CA THR A 166 -1.00 -16.55 -6.66
C THR A 166 -0.36 -15.55 -5.70
N ASN A 167 -0.95 -15.30 -4.53
CA ASN A 167 -0.42 -14.29 -3.57
C ASN A 167 1.07 -14.46 -3.28
N VAL A 168 1.54 -15.70 -3.09
CA VAL A 168 2.96 -15.99 -2.83
C VAL A 168 3.86 -15.49 -3.95
N ASN A 169 3.46 -15.64 -5.21
CA ASN A 169 4.24 -15.16 -6.35
C ASN A 169 4.08 -13.64 -6.53
N ASP A 170 2.86 -13.13 -6.34
CA ASP A 170 2.57 -11.69 -6.42
C ASP A 170 3.40 -10.91 -5.40
N ILE A 171 3.53 -11.41 -4.16
CA ILE A 171 4.37 -10.80 -3.12
C ILE A 171 5.82 -10.71 -3.58
N ARG A 172 6.37 -11.81 -4.12
CA ARG A 172 7.77 -11.85 -4.58
C ARG A 172 8.01 -10.92 -5.75
N ASP A 173 7.14 -10.96 -6.77
CA ASP A 173 7.33 -10.17 -7.98
C ASP A 173 7.09 -8.68 -7.76
N MET A 174 6.07 -8.32 -6.97
CA MET A 174 5.86 -6.93 -6.57
C MET A 174 7.02 -6.40 -5.74
N THR A 175 7.53 -7.17 -4.79
CA THR A 175 8.69 -6.78 -4.00
C THR A 175 9.90 -6.53 -4.90
N ARG A 176 10.20 -7.44 -5.82
CA ARG A 176 11.33 -7.28 -6.76
C ARG A 176 11.18 -6.06 -7.68
N ILE A 177 9.97 -5.77 -8.15
CA ILE A 177 9.74 -4.62 -9.04
C ILE A 177 9.82 -3.32 -8.26
N LEU A 178 9.10 -3.23 -7.14
CA LEU A 178 9.05 -2.03 -6.30
C LEU A 178 10.37 -1.76 -5.57
N GLY A 179 11.09 -2.81 -5.19
CA GLY A 179 12.41 -2.72 -4.55
C GLY A 179 13.46 -1.97 -5.36
N GLN A 180 13.26 -1.83 -6.68
CA GLN A 180 14.11 -1.01 -7.55
C GLN A 180 13.94 0.50 -7.30
N TYR A 181 12.87 0.90 -6.61
CA TYR A 181 12.51 2.29 -6.33
C TYR A 181 12.66 2.65 -4.84
N GLY A 182 12.46 1.69 -3.93
CA GLY A 182 12.64 1.90 -2.50
C GLY A 182 12.27 0.69 -1.63
N PRO A 183 12.39 0.80 -0.30
CA PRO A 183 11.95 -0.25 0.62
C PRO A 183 10.47 -0.57 0.44
N VAL A 184 10.08 -1.85 0.57
CA VAL A 184 8.73 -2.30 0.25
C VAL A 184 7.96 -2.74 1.51
N LEU A 185 6.73 -2.28 1.64
CA LEU A 185 5.75 -2.74 2.62
C LEU A 185 4.62 -3.49 1.92
N LEU A 186 4.37 -4.74 2.29
CA LEU A 186 3.09 -5.37 1.97
C LEU A 186 2.02 -4.77 2.89
N ALA A 187 1.25 -3.84 2.33
CA ALA A 187 0.34 -2.95 3.04
C ALA A 187 -0.83 -3.69 3.68
N TYR A 188 -1.33 -4.73 3.03
CA TYR A 188 -2.18 -5.73 3.68
C TYR A 188 -2.32 -6.97 2.80
N TYR A 189 -2.41 -8.10 3.49
CA TYR A 189 -2.65 -9.41 2.91
C TYR A 189 -3.97 -10.01 3.43
N LYS A 190 -4.74 -10.62 2.52
CA LYS A 190 -5.90 -11.47 2.82
C LYS A 190 -6.43 -12.15 1.55
N PRO A 191 -6.61 -13.49 1.51
CA PRO A 191 -7.25 -14.14 0.36
C PRO A 191 -8.66 -13.58 0.08
N ASP A 192 -8.96 -13.21 -1.16
CA ASP A 192 -10.26 -12.59 -1.54
C ASP A 192 -11.45 -13.50 -1.19
N ASN A 193 -11.30 -14.80 -1.43
CA ASN A 193 -12.30 -15.81 -1.09
C ASN A 193 -12.40 -16.10 0.42
N ARG A 194 -11.59 -15.43 1.25
CA ARG A 194 -11.51 -15.60 2.72
C ARG A 194 -11.16 -17.02 3.17
N SER A 195 -10.59 -17.83 2.28
CA SER A 195 -10.26 -19.23 2.52
C SER A 195 -9.19 -19.36 3.59
N GLN A 196 -9.52 -20.09 4.67
CA GLN A 196 -8.54 -20.46 5.69
C GLN A 196 -7.42 -21.34 5.11
N ALA A 197 -7.77 -22.29 4.25
CA ALA A 197 -6.78 -23.17 3.62
C ALA A 197 -5.79 -22.40 2.73
N THR A 198 -6.27 -21.41 1.99
CA THR A 198 -5.40 -20.53 1.18
C THR A 198 -4.52 -19.69 2.09
N PHE A 199 -5.10 -19.11 3.15
CA PHE A 199 -4.35 -18.34 4.14
C PHE A 199 -3.22 -19.16 4.77
N ASP A 200 -3.52 -20.35 5.28
CA ASP A 200 -2.52 -21.20 5.93
C ASP A 200 -1.42 -21.63 4.95
N ALA A 201 -1.78 -22.00 3.72
CA ALA A 201 -0.81 -22.39 2.69
C ALA A 201 0.12 -21.22 2.30
N ASP A 202 -0.42 -20.03 2.08
CA ASP A 202 0.35 -18.84 1.76
C ASP A 202 1.30 -18.50 2.92
N ILE A 203 0.81 -18.49 4.16
CA ILE A 203 1.61 -18.13 5.34
C ILE A 203 2.75 -19.13 5.59
N HIS A 204 2.47 -20.43 5.49
CA HIS A 204 3.51 -21.45 5.64
C HIS A 204 4.53 -21.45 4.48
N THR A 205 4.22 -20.78 3.37
CA THR A 205 5.17 -20.61 2.26
C THR A 205 5.98 -19.33 2.41
N VAL A 206 5.31 -18.20 2.67
CA VAL A 206 5.91 -16.86 2.75
C VAL A 206 6.83 -16.71 3.96
N PHE A 207 6.47 -17.28 5.10
CA PHE A 207 7.22 -17.12 6.35
C PHE A 207 8.27 -18.21 6.58
N THR A 208 8.77 -18.83 5.51
CA THR A 208 9.95 -19.70 5.57
C THR A 208 11.24 -18.86 5.51
N PRO A 209 12.34 -19.32 6.13
CA PRO A 209 13.62 -18.62 6.07
C PRO A 209 14.10 -18.28 4.66
N ASP A 210 13.97 -19.22 3.72
CA ASP A 210 14.40 -19.02 2.34
C ASP A 210 13.55 -18.01 1.59
N TYR A 211 12.23 -18.07 1.75
CA TYR A 211 11.34 -17.08 1.15
C TYR A 211 11.61 -15.68 1.71
N LEU A 212 11.64 -15.55 3.04
CA LEU A 212 11.88 -14.26 3.71
C LEU A 212 13.22 -13.65 3.32
N ARG A 213 14.32 -14.42 3.29
CA ARG A 213 15.61 -13.90 2.81
C ARG A 213 15.53 -13.37 1.38
N GLY A 214 14.81 -14.07 0.50
CA GLY A 214 14.62 -13.62 -0.89
C GLY A 214 13.91 -12.28 -0.97
N VAL A 215 12.75 -12.15 -0.32
CA VAL A 215 11.97 -10.90 -0.39
C VAL A 215 12.59 -9.76 0.41
N VAL A 216 13.30 -10.03 1.51
CA VAL A 216 14.08 -9.01 2.24
C VAL A 216 15.25 -8.50 1.39
N ALA A 217 15.95 -9.39 0.67
CA ALA A 217 16.99 -8.98 -0.28
C ALA A 217 16.44 -8.13 -1.43
N ASP A 218 15.20 -8.39 -1.85
CA ASP A 218 14.46 -7.57 -2.82
C ASP A 218 13.84 -6.30 -2.20
N GLY A 219 13.96 -6.07 -0.88
CA GLY A 219 13.60 -4.82 -0.21
C GLY A 219 12.36 -4.85 0.69
N LEU A 220 11.71 -6.00 0.89
CA LEU A 220 10.56 -6.12 1.81
C LEU A 220 11.01 -5.86 3.26
N PHE A 221 10.45 -4.84 3.91
CA PHE A 221 10.72 -4.52 5.31
C PHE A 221 9.52 -4.75 6.24
N GLY A 222 8.31 -4.92 5.69
CA GLY A 222 7.11 -5.10 6.49
C GLY A 222 6.02 -5.90 5.79
N PHE A 223 5.18 -6.54 6.60
CA PHE A 223 4.04 -7.33 6.18
C PHE A 223 2.88 -7.05 7.12
N ALA A 224 1.76 -6.59 6.58
CA ALA A 224 0.53 -6.37 7.34
C ALA A 224 -0.58 -7.33 6.88
N PHE A 225 -1.46 -7.68 7.82
CA PHE A 225 -2.69 -8.40 7.54
C PHE A 225 -3.84 -7.41 7.45
N MET A 226 -4.82 -7.65 6.56
CA MET A 226 -5.97 -6.75 6.44
C MET A 226 -6.84 -6.75 7.72
N ASP A 227 -7.01 -7.92 8.33
CA ASP A 227 -7.70 -8.12 9.58
C ASP A 227 -7.19 -9.39 10.29
N ASN A 228 -7.76 -9.68 11.47
CA ASN A 228 -7.35 -10.81 12.29
C ASN A 228 -8.22 -12.06 12.11
N ALA A 229 -9.14 -12.10 11.12
CA ALA A 229 -10.14 -13.17 11.04
C ALA A 229 -9.50 -14.56 10.87
N ASN A 230 -8.60 -14.71 9.90
CA ASN A 230 -7.92 -15.98 9.65
C ASN A 230 -6.88 -16.33 10.75
N LEU A 231 -6.23 -15.32 11.33
CA LEU A 231 -5.31 -15.50 12.46
C LEU A 231 -6.03 -16.01 13.72
N THR A 232 -7.25 -15.52 13.95
CA THR A 232 -8.06 -15.93 15.10
C THR A 232 -8.67 -17.32 14.89
N ALA A 233 -8.93 -17.70 13.64
CA ALA A 233 -9.50 -18.99 13.29
C ALA A 233 -8.53 -20.16 13.42
N GLU A 234 -7.21 -19.93 13.27
CA GLU A 234 -6.18 -20.97 13.34
C GLU A 234 -5.04 -20.59 14.30
N PRO A 235 -5.13 -20.99 15.59
CA PRO A 235 -4.12 -20.68 16.60
C PRO A 235 -2.72 -21.21 16.27
N ALA A 236 -2.61 -22.33 15.54
CA ALA A 236 -1.31 -22.88 15.17
C ALA A 236 -0.58 -21.95 14.17
N THR A 237 -1.29 -21.44 13.17
CA THR A 237 -0.76 -20.46 12.21
C THR A 237 -0.37 -19.16 12.90
N ALA A 238 -1.18 -18.69 13.85
CA ALA A 238 -0.83 -17.50 14.65
C ALA A 238 0.43 -17.72 15.52
N ALA A 239 0.58 -18.89 16.14
CA ALA A 239 1.77 -19.23 16.91
C ALA A 239 3.02 -19.34 16.04
N PHE A 240 2.89 -19.95 14.86
CA PHE A 240 3.96 -20.01 13.84
C PHE A 240 4.43 -18.61 13.44
N LEU A 241 3.49 -17.71 13.09
CA LEU A 241 3.82 -16.31 12.75
C LEU A 241 4.51 -15.56 13.89
N ASN A 242 4.04 -15.70 15.12
CA ASN A 242 4.67 -15.06 16.29
C ASN A 242 6.10 -15.57 16.52
N HIS A 243 6.34 -16.85 16.30
CA HIS A 243 7.67 -17.44 16.36
C HIS A 243 8.58 -16.84 15.28
N THR A 244 8.14 -16.87 14.02
CA THR A 244 8.90 -16.32 12.89
C THR A 244 9.18 -14.83 13.07
N ALA A 245 8.21 -14.04 13.52
CA ALA A 245 8.38 -12.61 13.80
C ALA A 245 9.42 -12.36 14.91
N THR A 246 9.51 -13.24 15.90
CA THR A 246 10.52 -13.13 16.97
C THR A 246 11.93 -13.45 16.45
N GLU A 247 12.06 -14.43 15.56
CA GLU A 247 13.33 -14.87 14.99
C GLU A 247 13.88 -13.88 13.94
N PHE A 248 13.03 -13.48 12.99
CA PHE A 248 13.43 -12.61 11.86
C PHE A 248 13.27 -11.12 12.16
N GLY A 249 12.31 -10.73 13.00
CA GLY A 249 12.04 -9.32 13.30
C GLY A 249 13.06 -8.67 14.26
N ARG A 250 13.80 -9.47 15.03
CA ARG A 250 14.81 -8.96 16.00
C ARG A 250 16.22 -8.85 15.43
N THR A 251 16.50 -9.52 14.32
CA THR A 251 17.84 -9.65 13.73
C THR A 251 18.18 -8.59 12.68
N ALA A 252 17.21 -7.76 12.27
CA ALA A 252 17.46 -6.56 11.46
C ALA A 252 17.78 -5.35 12.36
N ARG A 253 18.99 -5.32 12.94
CA ARG A 253 19.60 -4.12 13.54
C ARG A 253 20.99 -3.92 12.98
#